data_AF-A0A1V5X4H6-F1
#
_entry.id   AF-A0A1V5X4H6-F1
#
_cell.length_a   1.000
_cell.length_b   1.000
_cell.length_c   1.000
_cell.angle_alpha   90.00
_cell.angle_beta   90.00
_cell.angle_gamma   90.00
#
_symmetry.space_group_name_H-M   'P 1'
#
loop_
_entity.id
_entity.type
_entity.pdbx_description
1 polymer ?
#
loop_
_entity_poly.entity_id
_entity_poly.type
_entity_poly.pdbx_seq_one_letter_code
_entity_poly.pdbx_strand_id
1 'polypeptide(L)'
;MIYLVFCSLPQAQIDEPLVLSHGEKYFSASLSVVSQRTQKSGKKATQELRIAYKTRKGFEAAYTLISRPVTPADRKKIREAETNGQVPGLGGLAHDCPWVWQVEDGLEEIQPETIQFCALLATVALGPIVPPHLDTVLSVRTARDLAANPHHAYR
;
A
#
# COMPACT_ATOMS: atom_id res chain seq x y z
N MET A 1 -5.30 6.12 9.57
CA MET A 1 -6.22 5.40 8.66
C MET A 1 -5.60 4.08 8.17
N ILE A 2 -6.34 3.26 7.40
CA ILE A 2 -5.86 1.97 6.85
C ILE A 2 -5.96 1.93 5.32
N TYR A 3 -4.82 1.79 4.64
CA TYR A 3 -4.73 1.55 3.20
C TYR A 3 -4.52 0.05 2.95
N LEU A 4 -5.03 -0.46 1.83
CA LEU A 4 -4.75 -1.83 1.39
C LEU A 4 -3.89 -1.80 0.13
N VAL A 5 -2.75 -2.48 0.16
CA VAL A 5 -1.92 -2.72 -1.02
C VAL A 5 -1.98 -4.21 -1.32
N PHE A 6 -2.63 -4.58 -2.42
CA PHE A 6 -2.71 -5.98 -2.84
C PHE A 6 -1.35 -6.45 -3.36
N CYS A 7 -1.00 -7.69 -3.06
CA CYS A 7 0.29 -8.28 -3.39
C CYS A 7 0.09 -9.57 -4.18
N SER A 8 0.61 -9.59 -5.40
CA SER A 8 0.55 -10.75 -6.31
C SER A 8 1.65 -11.77 -6.04
N LEU A 9 2.67 -11.42 -5.24
CA LEU A 9 3.73 -12.34 -4.87
C LEU A 9 3.18 -13.48 -3.98
N PRO A 10 3.67 -14.72 -4.14
CA PRO A 10 3.12 -15.88 -3.43
C PRO A 10 3.44 -15.91 -1.92
N GLN A 11 4.34 -15.05 -1.46
CA GLN A 11 4.87 -15.06 -0.10
C GLN A 11 4.33 -13.92 0.76
N ALA A 12 4.13 -14.22 2.04
CA ALA A 12 3.70 -13.25 3.04
C ALA A 12 4.75 -12.16 3.30
N GLN A 13 6.02 -12.48 3.07
CA GLN A 13 7.12 -11.64 3.51
C GLN A 13 7.28 -10.41 2.62
N ILE A 14 7.33 -9.24 3.26
CA ILE A 14 7.71 -7.99 2.62
C ILE A 14 9.21 -8.05 2.36
N ASP A 15 9.60 -7.94 1.08
CA ASP A 15 11.00 -7.86 0.66
C ASP A 15 11.56 -6.48 1.03
N GLU A 16 12.04 -6.36 2.25
CA GLU A 16 12.60 -5.12 2.79
C GLU A 16 13.70 -4.55 1.88
N PRO A 17 14.76 -5.30 1.49
CA PRO A 17 15.80 -4.76 0.61
C PRO A 17 15.24 -4.16 -0.69
N LEU A 18 14.24 -4.80 -1.29
CA LEU A 18 13.64 -4.30 -2.51
C LEU A 18 12.80 -3.03 -2.28
N VAL A 19 12.04 -2.97 -1.18
CA VAL A 19 11.29 -1.76 -0.78
C VAL A 19 12.24 -0.59 -0.52
N LEU A 20 13.32 -0.80 0.22
CA LEU A 20 14.33 0.22 0.51
C LEU A 20 14.95 0.75 -0.80
N SER A 21 15.41 -0.17 -1.66
CA SER A 21 16.01 0.15 -2.97
C SER A 21 15.07 0.93 -3.89
N HIS A 22 13.80 0.53 -3.98
CA HIS A 22 12.81 1.26 -4.76
C HIS A 22 12.51 2.64 -4.19
N GLY A 23 12.47 2.78 -2.86
CA GLY A 23 12.25 4.05 -2.18
C GLY A 23 13.28 5.09 -2.56
N GLU A 24 14.56 4.73 -2.46
CA GLU A 24 15.67 5.61 -2.80
C GLU A 24 15.67 5.94 -4.30
N LYS A 25 15.55 4.92 -5.14
CA LYS A 25 15.75 5.06 -6.59
C LYS A 25 14.60 5.78 -7.30
N TYR A 26 13.35 5.49 -6.94
CA TYR A 26 12.18 5.93 -7.72
C TYR A 26 11.30 6.93 -6.98
N PHE A 27 11.40 7.01 -5.65
CA PHE A 27 10.51 7.83 -4.82
C PHE A 27 11.24 8.94 -4.06
N SER A 28 12.58 9.04 -4.17
CA SER A 28 13.38 10.03 -3.44
C SER A 28 13.09 10.01 -1.93
N ALA A 29 12.92 8.79 -1.40
CA ALA A 29 12.60 8.54 -0.01
C ALA A 29 13.62 7.60 0.62
N SER A 30 13.97 7.87 1.87
CA SER A 30 14.76 6.96 2.71
C SER A 30 13.83 6.23 3.66
N LEU A 31 14.05 4.94 3.83
CA LEU A 31 13.26 4.08 4.68
C LEU A 31 14.17 3.33 5.65
N SER A 32 13.67 3.03 6.83
CA SER A 32 14.35 2.14 7.78
C SER A 32 13.35 1.33 8.57
N VAL A 33 13.65 0.06 8.80
CA VAL A 33 12.82 -0.81 9.65
C VAL A 33 13.10 -0.48 11.11
N VAL A 34 12.08 -0.01 11.80
CA VAL A 34 12.10 0.33 13.24
C VAL A 34 11.88 -0.92 14.07
N SER A 35 10.95 -1.78 13.65
CA SER A 35 10.67 -3.04 14.32
C SER A 35 10.05 -4.05 13.37
N GLN A 36 10.31 -5.34 13.61
CA GLN A 36 9.72 -6.43 12.87
C GLN A 36 9.20 -7.50 13.83
N ARG A 37 7.97 -7.94 13.60
CA ARG A 37 7.35 -9.05 14.31
C ARG A 37 6.74 -10.00 13.30
N THR A 38 6.95 -11.30 13.49
CA THR A 38 6.30 -12.34 12.70
C THR A 38 5.51 -13.24 13.62
N GLN A 39 4.22 -13.40 13.34
CA GLN A 39 3.36 -14.34 14.03
C GLN A 39 2.98 -15.46 13.07
N LYS A 40 3.26 -16.70 13.45
CA LYS A 40 2.83 -17.89 12.70
C LYS A 40 1.65 -18.51 13.43
N SER A 41 0.53 -18.66 12.73
CA SER A 41 -0.64 -19.41 13.20
C SER A 41 -1.02 -20.45 12.14
N GLY A 42 -0.67 -21.71 12.40
CA GLY A 42 -0.81 -22.80 11.43
C GLY A 42 -0.02 -22.56 10.15
N LYS A 43 -0.65 -22.73 8.98
CA LYS A 43 -0.05 -22.50 7.65
C LYS A 43 0.00 -21.02 7.24
N LYS A 44 -0.56 -20.11 8.03
CA LYS A 44 -0.64 -18.68 7.72
C LYS A 44 0.35 -17.93 8.61
N ALA A 45 1.23 -17.15 7.99
CA ALA A 45 2.12 -16.23 8.68
C ALA A 45 1.62 -14.81 8.47
N THR A 46 1.50 -14.04 9.54
CA THR A 46 1.31 -12.59 9.49
C THR A 46 2.65 -11.95 9.82
N GLN A 47 3.05 -10.97 9.02
CA GLN A 47 4.23 -10.16 9.30
C GLN A 47 3.80 -8.73 9.60
N GLU A 48 4.30 -8.18 10.68
CA GLU A 48 4.16 -6.78 11.05
C GLU A 48 5.52 -6.10 10.98
N LEU A 49 5.61 -5.02 10.20
CA LEU A 49 6.79 -4.16 10.10
C LEU A 49 6.42 -2.75 10.48
N ARG A 50 7.23 -2.12 11.34
CA ARG A 50 7.18 -0.67 11.54
C ARG A 50 8.31 -0.04 10.74
N ILE A 51 7.96 0.88 9.84
CA ILE A 51 8.91 1.53 8.93
C ILE A 51 8.91 3.03 9.21
N ALA A 52 10.08 3.58 9.47
CA ALA A 52 10.28 5.02 9.42
C ALA A 52 10.52 5.43 7.96
N TYR A 53 9.76 6.42 7.49
CA TYR A 53 9.76 6.93 6.13
C TYR A 53 10.09 8.40 6.14
N LYS A 54 11.06 8.81 5.33
CA LYS A 54 11.47 10.20 5.19
C LYS A 54 11.63 10.56 3.71
N THR A 55 11.03 11.66 3.30
CA THR A 55 11.19 12.19 1.93
C THR A 55 12.29 13.24 1.87
N ARG A 56 12.86 13.47 0.69
CA ARG A 56 13.83 14.55 0.45
C ARG A 56 13.26 15.95 0.78
N LYS A 57 11.94 16.12 0.74
CA LYS A 57 11.26 17.39 1.07
C LYS A 57 11.08 17.61 2.58
N GLY A 58 11.56 16.69 3.42
CA GLY A 58 11.52 16.83 4.88
C GLY A 58 10.26 16.26 5.55
N PHE A 59 9.39 15.58 4.80
CA PHE A 59 8.28 14.82 5.41
C PHE A 59 8.85 13.61 6.13
N GLU A 60 8.40 13.38 7.36
CA GLU A 60 8.80 12.25 8.20
C GLU A 60 7.56 11.60 8.82
N ALA A 61 7.45 10.28 8.68
CA ALA A 61 6.36 9.51 9.26
C ALA A 61 6.84 8.11 9.67
N ALA A 62 6.03 7.43 10.47
CA ALA A 62 6.19 6.01 10.75
C ALA A 62 4.92 5.28 10.34
N TYR A 63 5.08 4.20 9.58
CA TYR A 63 3.98 3.36 9.13
C TYR A 63 4.07 1.98 9.76
N THR A 64 2.91 1.41 10.11
CA THR A 64 2.80 -0.02 10.43
C THR A 64 2.29 -0.76 9.20
N LEU A 65 3.05 -1.75 8.75
CA LEU A 65 2.71 -2.64 7.65
C LEU A 65 2.33 -4.00 8.21
N ILE A 66 1.12 -4.46 7.89
CA ILE A 66 0.66 -5.80 8.26
C ILE A 66 0.41 -6.60 6.99
N SER A 67 1.27 -7.57 6.73
CA SER A 67 1.09 -8.53 5.64
C SER A 67 0.27 -9.71 6.11
N ARG A 68 -0.87 -9.95 5.44
CA ARG A 68 -1.79 -11.04 5.76
C ARG A 68 -2.46 -11.60 4.49
N PRO A 69 -3.04 -12.82 4.54
CA PRO A 69 -3.78 -13.34 3.40
C PRO A 69 -4.97 -12.44 3.06
N VAL A 70 -5.29 -12.37 1.77
CA VAL A 70 -6.51 -11.71 1.30
C VAL A 70 -7.74 -12.41 1.86
N THR A 71 -8.73 -11.63 2.30
CA THR A 71 -10.03 -12.10 2.79
C THR A 71 -11.14 -11.80 1.77
N PRO A 72 -12.32 -12.45 1.90
CA PRO A 72 -13.49 -12.08 1.10
C PRO A 72 -13.89 -10.60 1.24
N ALA A 73 -13.68 -10.00 2.43
CA ALA A 73 -13.99 -8.60 2.67
C ALA A 73 -13.07 -7.67 1.86
N ASP A 74 -11.78 -7.98 1.74
CA ASP A 74 -10.85 -7.19 0.92
C ASP A 74 -11.25 -7.25 -0.56
N ARG A 75 -11.62 -8.44 -1.05
CA ARG A 75 -12.10 -8.67 -2.43
C ARG A 75 -13.37 -7.87 -2.72
N LYS A 76 -14.29 -7.83 -1.76
CA LYS A 76 -15.49 -7.01 -1.86
C LYS A 76 -15.12 -5.53 -1.92
N LYS A 77 -14.27 -5.06 -1.00
CA LYS A 77 -13.85 -3.66 -0.90
C LYS A 77 -13.20 -3.16 -2.18
N ILE A 78 -12.31 -3.94 -2.81
CA ILE A 78 -11.69 -3.51 -4.07
C ILE A 78 -12.68 -3.47 -5.23
N ARG A 79 -13.62 -4.42 -5.29
CA ARG A 79 -14.66 -4.42 -6.33
C ARG A 79 -15.59 -3.23 -6.22
N GLU A 80 -15.98 -2.86 -5.00
CA GLU A 80 -16.78 -1.67 -4.72
C GLU A 80 -16.02 -0.41 -5.12
N ALA A 81 -14.75 -0.29 -4.73
CA ALA A 81 -13.91 0.85 -5.08
C ALA A 81 -13.69 0.96 -6.61
N GLU A 82 -13.50 -0.15 -7.32
CA GLU A 82 -13.36 -0.15 -8.79
C GLU A 82 -14.66 0.33 -9.47
N THR A 83 -15.80 -0.14 -8.97
CA THR A 83 -17.13 0.21 -9.49
C THR A 83 -17.42 1.69 -9.26
N ASN A 84 -17.18 2.19 -8.05
CA ASN A 84 -17.47 3.58 -7.69
C ASN A 84 -16.51 4.55 -8.41
N GLY A 85 -15.23 4.21 -8.49
CA GLY A 85 -14.21 5.04 -9.12
C GLY A 85 -14.21 4.99 -10.64
N GLN A 86 -15.02 4.11 -11.25
CA GLN A 86 -15.07 3.86 -12.70
C GLN A 86 -13.69 3.56 -13.31
N VAL A 87 -12.85 2.80 -12.59
CA VAL A 87 -11.47 2.47 -13.00
C VAL A 87 -11.36 0.98 -13.32
N PRO A 88 -11.82 0.51 -14.49
CA PRO A 88 -11.93 -0.92 -14.77
C PRO A 88 -10.57 -1.62 -14.89
N GLY A 89 -10.51 -2.87 -14.44
CA GLY A 89 -9.41 -3.82 -14.64
C GLY A 89 -8.53 -4.07 -13.42
N LEU A 90 -8.55 -3.19 -12.42
CA LEU A 90 -7.73 -3.32 -11.22
C LEU A 90 -8.33 -4.31 -10.20
N GLY A 91 -9.66 -4.43 -10.15
CA GLY A 91 -10.36 -5.40 -9.32
C GLY A 91 -10.08 -6.84 -9.76
N GLY A 92 -9.95 -7.06 -11.07
CA GLY A 92 -9.51 -8.35 -11.64
C GLY A 92 -8.10 -8.72 -11.17
N LEU A 93 -7.15 -7.79 -11.27
CA LEU A 93 -5.77 -8.01 -10.82
C LEU A 93 -5.69 -8.33 -9.31
N ALA A 94 -6.47 -7.63 -8.48
CA ALA A 94 -6.51 -7.92 -7.05
C ALA A 94 -7.17 -9.24 -6.69
N HIS A 95 -8.04 -9.77 -7.56
CA HIS A 95 -8.65 -11.08 -7.32
C HIS A 95 -7.59 -12.17 -7.26
N ASP A 96 -6.53 -12.07 -8.05
CA ASP A 96 -5.48 -13.09 -8.10
C ASP A 96 -4.40 -12.88 -7.03
N CYS A 97 -4.47 -11.80 -6.27
CA CYS A 97 -3.52 -11.52 -5.20
C CYS A 97 -3.76 -12.44 -3.99
N PRO A 98 -2.77 -13.26 -3.58
CA PRO A 98 -2.87 -14.10 -2.38
C PRO A 98 -2.72 -13.32 -1.07
N TRP A 99 -2.03 -12.18 -1.09
CA TRP A 99 -1.70 -11.38 0.09
C TRP A 99 -2.15 -9.93 -0.04
N VAL A 100 -2.35 -9.27 1.09
CA VAL A 100 -2.56 -7.83 1.20
C VAL A 100 -1.66 -7.27 2.29
N TRP A 101 -1.06 -6.13 2.01
CA TRP A 101 -0.31 -5.33 2.97
C TRP A 101 -1.21 -4.19 3.43
N GLN A 102 -1.60 -4.23 4.70
CA GLN A 102 -2.31 -3.14 5.34
C GLN A 102 -1.30 -2.09 5.77
N VAL A 103 -1.53 -0.84 5.39
CA VAL A 103 -0.70 0.30 5.80
C VAL A 103 -1.49 1.13 6.78
N GLU A 104 -0.98 1.23 8.01
CA GLU A 104 -1.53 2.11 9.04
C GLU A 104 -0.57 3.28 9.25
N ASP A 105 -1.10 4.49 9.12
CA ASP A 105 -0.32 5.74 9.25
C ASP A 105 -0.58 6.51 10.55
N GLY A 106 -1.59 6.10 11.32
CA GLY A 106 -2.00 6.78 12.55
C GLY A 106 -2.57 8.19 12.33
N LEU A 107 -2.84 8.60 11.09
CA LEU A 107 -3.37 9.91 10.75
C LEU A 107 -4.89 9.89 10.59
N GLU A 108 -5.52 11.05 10.72
CA GLU A 108 -6.98 11.24 10.54
C GLU A 108 -7.34 11.59 9.09
N GLU A 109 -6.43 12.25 8.36
CA GLU A 109 -6.64 12.71 6.99
C GLU A 109 -5.61 12.15 6.01
N ILE A 110 -6.07 11.88 4.78
CA ILE A 110 -5.23 11.32 3.71
C ILE A 110 -4.13 12.30 3.34
N GLN A 111 -2.88 11.91 3.59
CA GLN A 111 -1.72 12.68 3.17
C GLN A 111 -1.19 12.22 1.81
N PRO A 112 -0.79 13.15 0.92
CA PRO A 112 -0.18 12.81 -0.37
C PRO A 112 1.04 11.89 -0.21
N GLU A 113 1.85 12.10 0.81
CA GLU A 113 3.04 11.31 1.11
C GLU A 113 2.70 9.88 1.53
N THR A 114 1.57 9.65 2.22
CA THR A 114 1.09 8.30 2.52
C THR A 114 0.64 7.57 1.25
N ILE A 115 -0.02 8.27 0.32
CA ILE A 115 -0.36 7.70 -1.00
C ILE A 115 0.91 7.38 -1.79
N GLN A 116 1.92 8.26 -1.74
CA GLN A 116 3.22 8.03 -2.36
C GLN A 116 3.91 6.79 -1.78
N PHE A 117 3.87 6.62 -0.46
CA PHE A 117 4.40 5.44 0.21
C PHE A 117 3.65 4.16 -0.20
N CYS A 118 2.31 4.21 -0.28
CA CYS A 118 1.53 3.08 -0.82
C CYS A 118 1.88 2.77 -2.28
N ALA A 119 2.15 3.79 -3.10
CA ALA A 119 2.60 3.62 -4.48
C ALA A 119 3.97 2.92 -4.57
N LEU A 120 4.89 3.28 -3.67
CA LEU A 120 6.17 2.57 -3.51
C LEU A 120 5.93 1.09 -3.21
N LEU A 121 5.14 0.78 -2.19
CA LEU A 121 4.83 -0.60 -1.82
C LEU A 121 4.19 -1.38 -2.98
N ALA A 122 3.26 -0.77 -3.69
CA ALA A 122 2.59 -1.37 -4.85
C ALA A 122 3.56 -1.69 -6.01
N THR A 123 4.68 -0.96 -6.15
CA THR A 123 5.72 -1.32 -7.14
C THR A 123 6.43 -2.63 -6.83
N VAL A 124 6.50 -2.98 -5.54
CA VAL A 124 7.13 -4.22 -5.06
C VAL A 124 6.10 -5.34 -4.98
N ALA A 125 4.91 -5.02 -4.47
CA ALA A 125 3.79 -5.95 -4.32
C ALA A 125 3.18 -6.37 -5.67
N LEU A 126 3.39 -5.56 -6.72
CA LEU A 126 2.84 -5.74 -8.06
C LEU A 126 1.31 -5.90 -8.02
N GLY A 127 0.64 -4.99 -7.32
CA GLY A 127 -0.82 -5.02 -7.18
C GLY A 127 -1.42 -3.64 -6.89
N PRO A 128 -2.76 -3.52 -6.93
CA PRO A 128 -3.47 -2.25 -6.78
C PRO A 128 -3.54 -1.78 -5.32
N ILE A 129 -3.86 -0.50 -5.17
CA ILE A 129 -4.00 0.18 -3.88
C ILE A 129 -5.46 0.56 -3.67
N VAL A 130 -5.99 0.29 -2.48
CA VAL A 130 -7.30 0.78 -2.04
C VAL A 130 -7.08 1.71 -0.85
N PRO A 131 -7.15 3.03 -1.06
CA PRO A 131 -7.03 4.01 0.03
C PRO A 131 -8.23 3.94 0.99
N PRO A 132 -8.08 4.45 2.23
CA PRO A 132 -9.20 4.62 3.14
C PRO A 132 -10.12 5.71 2.61
N HIS A 133 -11.43 5.51 2.67
CA HIS A 133 -12.46 6.51 2.33
C HIS A 133 -12.42 7.10 0.91
N LEU A 134 -11.49 6.65 0.05
CA LEU A 134 -11.57 6.92 -1.36
C LEU A 134 -12.37 5.81 -2.01
N ASP A 135 -13.47 6.21 -2.65
CA ASP A 135 -14.32 5.32 -3.44
C ASP A 135 -13.65 4.99 -4.79
N THR A 136 -12.35 4.71 -4.79
CA THR A 136 -11.58 4.38 -5.98
C THR A 136 -10.40 3.45 -5.68
N VAL A 137 -9.91 2.80 -6.73
CA VAL A 137 -8.73 1.94 -6.72
C VAL A 137 -7.63 2.62 -7.51
N LEU A 138 -6.43 2.62 -6.96
CA LEU A 138 -5.29 3.29 -7.58
C LEU A 138 -4.30 2.26 -8.14
N SER A 139 -3.87 2.49 -9.37
CA SER A 139 -2.61 1.92 -9.89
C SER A 139 -1.42 2.67 -9.29
N VAL A 140 -0.21 2.12 -9.41
CA VAL A 140 1.04 2.83 -9.05
C VAL A 140 1.10 4.21 -9.70
N ARG A 141 0.76 4.30 -11.00
CA ARG A 141 0.80 5.55 -11.75
C ARG A 141 -0.21 6.54 -11.18
N THR A 142 -1.46 6.14 -11.05
CA THR A 142 -2.54 7.00 -10.52
C THR A 142 -2.23 7.48 -9.12
N ALA A 143 -1.69 6.62 -8.24
CA ALA A 143 -1.29 6.99 -6.89
C ALA A 143 -0.13 8.01 -6.88
N ARG A 144 0.84 7.87 -7.78
CA ARG A 144 1.93 8.86 -7.92
C ARG A 144 1.42 10.20 -8.43
N ASP A 145 0.55 10.20 -9.43
CA ASP A 145 -0.03 11.41 -10.00
C ASP A 145 -0.87 12.16 -8.95
N LEU A 146 -1.65 11.41 -8.16
CA LEU A 146 -2.44 11.90 -7.03
C LEU A 146 -1.56 12.49 -5.92
N ALA A 147 -0.49 11.80 -5.53
CA ALA A 147 0.45 12.29 -4.53
C ALA A 147 1.20 13.56 -4.99
N ALA A 148 1.47 13.69 -6.29
CA ALA A 148 2.12 14.87 -6.85
C ALA A 148 1.17 16.08 -6.98
N ASN A 149 -0.11 15.81 -7.25
CA ASN A 149 -1.13 16.85 -7.50
C ASN A 149 -2.41 16.58 -6.68
N PRO A 150 -2.36 16.72 -5.33
CA PRO A 150 -3.49 16.37 -4.47
C PRO A 150 -4.75 17.19 -4.73
N HIS A 151 -4.62 18.40 -5.30
CA HIS A 151 -5.74 19.27 -5.65
C HIS A 151 -6.49 18.88 -6.93
N HIS A 152 -5.96 17.95 -7.74
CA HIS A 152 -6.55 17.53 -9.02
C HIS A 152 -7.42 16.28 -8.93
N ALA A 153 -7.61 15.75 -7.72
CA ALA A 153 -8.11 14.40 -7.49
C ALA A 153 -9.63 14.23 -7.53
N TYR A 154 -10.41 15.33 -7.52
CA TYR A 154 -11.87 15.26 -7.37
C TYR A 154 -12.58 16.27 -8.27
N ARG A 155 -12.52 16.06 -9.58
CA ARG A 155 -13.50 16.60 -10.54
C ARG A 155 -14.19 15.46 -11.25
#